data_AF-A0A535HE42-F1
#
_entry.id   AF-A0A535HE42-F1
#
_cell.length_a   1.000
_cell.length_b   1.000
_cell.length_c   1.000
_cell.angle_alpha   90.00
_cell.angle_beta   90.00
_cell.angle_gamma   90.00
#
_symmetry.space_group_name_H-M   'P 1'
#
loop_
_entity.id
_entity.type
_entity.pdbx_description
1 polymer ?
#
loop_
_entity_poly.entity_id
_entity_poly.type
_entity_poly.pdbx_seq_one_letter_code
_entity_poly.pdbx_strand_id
1 'polypeptide(L)'
;MFDVVRASAVRRLVRVTAALALAAALAVAPYHGLPAAAADGSLQQTLINQDRAAAGLPPLAWNACLAQVALSNAQRMAAAGAISHADGVQRDLACVAGATRSGENVGDTSNGIDDVQLNTLFMASPGHKANILGPFNYVGTAWALDSRGYGYIAVEFLAAPAVGNSTAGAGVASWGSGRLDVFIRGIDNALWHRFYDAGTWSAWESLGGILAADPAAVSWSNGRLDIFVRGGDAALWHRWYSGSWSAWESLGGVLADAPAVTSWASGRLDVFVRGTDNRLWHRWYNGGWFPWESLGGSLTAGPAAVSWGPGRIDVFAAGPGGALWHRWYANTWSGWESLGGVLLGQPAVSSWASGRLDVFVRGADSVLWHRWYDNGWSTWDWLGGAVSASPGAASWSPGRLDVFARSYDGTLGHLWYASTWSAWEFWQTP
;
A
#
# COMPACT_ATOMS: atom_id res chain seq x y z
N MET A 1 29.74 -13.63 3.25
CA MET A 1 30.63 -14.79 3.01
C MET A 1 30.03 -15.50 1.82
N PHE A 2 30.67 -15.36 0.67
CA PHE A 2 30.09 -15.68 -0.65
C PHE A 2 30.21 -17.17 -0.91
N ASP A 3 29.12 -17.83 -1.26
CA ASP A 3 29.08 -19.25 -1.59
C ASP A 3 28.32 -19.42 -2.91
N VAL A 4 28.74 -20.35 -3.78
CA VAL A 4 28.17 -20.52 -5.14
C VAL A 4 27.64 -21.93 -5.28
N VAL A 5 26.45 -22.11 -5.88
CA VAL A 5 25.85 -23.44 -6.13
C VAL A 5 25.64 -23.68 -7.63
N ARG A 6 25.99 -24.88 -8.12
CA ARG A 6 25.80 -25.34 -9.51
C ARG A 6 25.28 -26.78 -9.56
N ALA A 7 24.43 -27.11 -10.54
CA ALA A 7 24.01 -28.49 -10.86
C ALA A 7 24.14 -28.80 -12.36
N SER A 8 24.51 -30.03 -12.74
CA SER A 8 24.64 -30.45 -14.15
C SER A 8 24.20 -31.91 -14.37
N ALA A 9 23.60 -32.20 -15.54
CA ALA A 9 23.24 -33.56 -15.96
C ALA A 9 23.75 -33.87 -17.38
N VAL A 10 24.26 -35.10 -17.58
CA VAL A 10 24.87 -35.60 -18.82
C VAL A 10 23.79 -36.14 -19.78
N ARG A 11 23.77 -35.70 -21.05
CA ARG A 11 22.89 -36.27 -22.10
C ARG A 11 23.70 -36.98 -23.21
N ARG A 12 23.25 -38.17 -23.59
CA ARG A 12 23.81 -39.04 -24.65
C ARG A 12 23.40 -38.56 -26.05
N LEU A 13 24.35 -38.58 -26.99
CA LEU A 13 24.15 -38.29 -28.42
C LEU A 13 23.52 -39.47 -29.18
N VAL A 14 22.58 -39.17 -30.08
CA VAL A 14 22.19 -40.06 -31.20
C VAL A 14 22.61 -39.37 -32.51
N ARG A 15 23.31 -40.10 -33.38
CA ARG A 15 23.76 -39.64 -34.71
C ARG A 15 22.70 -39.95 -35.76
N VAL A 16 22.44 -39.00 -36.67
CA VAL A 16 21.76 -39.24 -37.96
C VAL A 16 22.66 -38.71 -39.08
N THR A 17 22.78 -39.52 -40.12
CA THR A 17 23.66 -39.37 -41.30
C THR A 17 23.15 -38.34 -42.32
N ALA A 18 24.10 -37.77 -43.06
CA ALA A 18 23.95 -36.66 -44.00
C ALA A 18 23.46 -37.04 -45.40
N ALA A 19 22.86 -36.08 -46.10
CA ALA A 19 22.83 -36.00 -47.56
C ALA A 19 23.03 -34.53 -48.01
N LEU A 20 23.94 -34.32 -48.97
CA LEU A 20 24.32 -33.03 -49.57
C LEU A 20 23.29 -32.58 -50.63
N ALA A 21 22.99 -31.27 -50.70
CA ALA A 21 23.54 -30.38 -51.74
C ALA A 21 22.79 -29.04 -51.86
N LEU A 22 23.58 -27.96 -51.88
CA LEU A 22 23.60 -26.81 -52.80
C LEU A 22 23.66 -25.47 -52.06
N ALA A 23 24.83 -24.83 -52.17
CA ALA A 23 25.21 -23.63 -51.46
C ALA A 23 24.54 -22.38 -52.06
N ALA A 24 23.72 -21.71 -51.26
CA ALA A 24 23.43 -20.29 -51.41
C ALA A 24 24.21 -19.55 -50.33
N ALA A 25 25.14 -18.69 -50.74
CA ALA A 25 25.88 -17.82 -49.83
C ALA A 25 24.94 -16.75 -49.26
N LEU A 26 24.26 -17.08 -48.15
CA LEU A 26 23.73 -16.09 -47.22
C LEU A 26 24.88 -15.71 -46.29
N ALA A 27 25.23 -14.43 -46.28
CA ALA A 27 26.11 -13.85 -45.28
C ALA A 27 25.56 -14.22 -43.89
N VAL A 28 26.29 -15.09 -43.18
CA VAL A 28 26.07 -15.32 -41.76
C VAL A 28 26.50 -14.03 -41.07
N ALA A 29 25.54 -13.15 -40.82
CA ALA A 29 25.72 -12.13 -39.80
C ALA A 29 26.21 -12.84 -38.52
N PRO A 30 27.18 -12.29 -37.77
CA PRO A 30 27.51 -12.85 -36.47
C PRO A 30 26.19 -13.00 -35.70
N TYR A 31 25.95 -14.18 -35.15
CA TYR A 31 24.85 -14.41 -34.21
C TYR A 31 25.07 -13.46 -33.03
N HIS A 32 24.50 -12.25 -33.11
CA HIS A 32 24.28 -11.41 -31.95
C HIS A 32 23.28 -12.19 -31.10
N GLY A 33 23.77 -12.79 -30.02
CA GLY A 33 22.93 -13.53 -29.08
C GLY A 33 21.71 -12.70 -28.71
N LEU A 34 20.54 -13.32 -28.78
CA LEU A 34 19.31 -12.70 -28.32
C LEU A 34 19.51 -12.25 -26.86
N PRO A 35 19.04 -11.05 -26.47
CA PRO A 35 19.13 -10.59 -25.09
C PRO A 35 18.38 -11.57 -24.17
N ALA A 36 18.96 -11.82 -23.00
CA ALA A 36 18.37 -12.66 -21.97
C ALA A 36 16.99 -12.12 -21.58
N ALA A 37 15.94 -12.90 -21.84
CA ALA A 37 14.57 -12.50 -21.52
C ALA A 37 14.35 -12.56 -20.00
N ALA A 38 13.80 -11.48 -19.44
CA ALA A 38 13.22 -11.48 -18.10
C ALA A 38 12.03 -12.43 -18.08
N ALA A 39 11.94 -13.34 -17.13
CA ALA A 39 10.79 -14.24 -17.04
C ALA A 39 9.79 -13.78 -15.97
N ASP A 40 8.53 -13.65 -16.37
CA ASP A 40 7.38 -13.40 -15.49
C ASP A 40 6.87 -14.72 -14.88
N GLY A 41 6.37 -14.69 -13.64
CA GLY A 41 5.74 -15.85 -12.96
C GLY A 41 6.62 -16.75 -12.07
N SER A 42 7.78 -16.29 -11.59
CA SER A 42 8.61 -17.02 -10.62
C SER A 42 7.89 -17.23 -9.26
N LEU A 43 8.08 -18.41 -8.66
CA LEU A 43 7.57 -18.78 -7.34
C LEU A 43 8.58 -18.53 -6.20
N GLN A 44 9.74 -17.93 -6.50
CA GLN A 44 10.86 -17.88 -5.56
C GLN A 44 10.51 -17.19 -4.24
N GLN A 45 9.81 -16.05 -4.26
CA GLN A 45 9.38 -15.39 -3.01
C GLN A 45 8.47 -16.29 -2.18
N THR A 46 7.57 -17.05 -2.82
CA THR A 46 6.64 -17.95 -2.12
C THR A 46 7.40 -19.05 -1.39
N LEU A 47 8.38 -19.66 -2.05
CA LEU A 47 9.23 -20.71 -1.46
C LEU A 47 10.10 -20.16 -0.31
N ILE A 48 10.71 -18.99 -0.49
CA ILE A 48 11.45 -18.28 0.58
C ILE A 48 10.55 -18.04 1.80
N ASN A 49 9.31 -17.58 1.58
CA ASN A 49 8.38 -17.33 2.66
C ASN A 49 7.86 -18.61 3.33
N GLN A 50 7.80 -19.73 2.60
CA GLN A 50 7.52 -21.05 3.20
C GLN A 50 8.66 -21.50 4.13
N ASP A 51 9.92 -21.35 3.71
CA ASP A 51 11.09 -21.67 4.53
C ASP A 51 11.15 -20.80 5.79
N ARG A 52 10.86 -19.50 5.65
CA ARG A 52 10.79 -18.56 6.77
C ARG A 52 9.67 -18.91 7.75
N ALA A 53 8.47 -19.24 7.24
CA ALA A 53 7.36 -19.68 8.07
C ALA A 53 7.71 -20.96 8.84
N ALA A 54 8.37 -21.94 8.21
CA ALA A 54 8.85 -23.15 8.87
C ALA A 54 9.88 -22.86 9.98
N ALA A 55 10.61 -21.74 9.88
CA ALA A 55 11.53 -21.25 10.90
C ALA A 55 10.88 -20.30 11.93
N GLY A 56 9.57 -20.06 11.87
CA GLY A 56 8.86 -19.13 12.76
C GLY A 56 9.16 -17.65 12.49
N LEU A 57 9.63 -17.31 11.30
CA LEU A 57 9.96 -15.94 10.88
C LEU A 57 8.81 -15.33 10.06
N PRO A 58 8.62 -13.99 10.12
CA PRO A 58 7.64 -13.31 9.28
C PRO A 58 8.03 -13.39 7.79
N PRO A 59 7.05 -13.38 6.87
CA PRO A 59 7.31 -13.37 5.43
C PRO A 59 8.00 -12.07 5.00
N LEU A 60 8.79 -12.16 3.93
CA LEU A 60 9.37 -11.00 3.24
C LEU A 60 8.36 -10.42 2.27
N ALA A 61 8.21 -9.10 2.29
CA ALA A 61 7.38 -8.37 1.35
C ALA A 61 8.10 -8.16 0.00
N TRP A 62 7.34 -8.12 -1.08
CA TRP A 62 7.90 -7.86 -2.40
C TRP A 62 8.30 -6.38 -2.52
N ASN A 63 9.49 -6.11 -3.06
CA ASN A 63 9.92 -4.76 -3.42
C ASN A 63 10.28 -4.69 -4.91
N ALA A 64 9.61 -3.81 -5.65
CA ALA A 64 9.79 -3.69 -7.10
C ALA A 64 11.17 -3.15 -7.49
N CYS A 65 11.76 -2.24 -6.71
CA CYS A 65 13.12 -1.77 -6.95
C CYS A 65 14.13 -2.92 -6.79
N LEU A 66 14.02 -3.72 -5.73
CA LEU A 66 14.85 -4.92 -5.55
C LEU A 66 14.67 -5.91 -6.70
N ALA A 67 13.45 -6.09 -7.19
CA ALA A 67 13.20 -6.97 -8.34
C ALA A 67 13.87 -6.47 -9.63
N GLN A 68 13.97 -5.15 -9.83
CA GLN A 68 14.73 -4.57 -10.94
C GLN A 68 16.24 -4.75 -10.77
N VAL A 69 16.77 -4.62 -9.54
CA VAL A 69 18.17 -4.95 -9.24
C VAL A 69 18.44 -6.43 -9.53
N ALA A 70 17.59 -7.32 -9.03
CA ALA A 70 17.65 -8.76 -9.29
C ALA A 70 17.64 -9.06 -10.79
N LEU A 71 16.77 -8.40 -11.56
CA LEU A 71 16.66 -8.61 -12.99
C LEU A 71 17.95 -8.19 -13.71
N SER A 72 18.49 -7.01 -13.38
CA SER A 72 19.76 -6.53 -13.93
C SER A 72 20.89 -7.51 -13.65
N ASN A 73 20.94 -8.04 -12.43
CA ASN A 73 21.91 -9.05 -12.01
C ASN A 73 21.76 -10.38 -12.77
N ALA A 74 20.54 -10.91 -12.87
CA ALA A 74 20.25 -12.14 -13.60
C ALA A 74 20.63 -12.02 -15.09
N GLN A 75 20.25 -10.93 -15.75
CA GLN A 75 20.59 -10.67 -17.15
C GLN A 75 22.10 -10.57 -17.39
N ARG A 76 22.82 -9.90 -16.48
CA ARG A 76 24.29 -9.82 -16.53
C ARG A 76 24.93 -11.20 -16.42
N MET A 77 24.47 -12.04 -15.50
CA MET A 77 24.98 -13.41 -15.35
C MET A 77 24.66 -14.28 -16.56
N ALA A 78 23.46 -14.18 -17.13
CA ALA A 78 23.06 -14.87 -18.34
C ALA A 78 23.90 -14.46 -19.56
N ALA A 79 24.19 -13.16 -19.70
CA ALA A 79 25.05 -12.64 -20.76
C ALA A 79 26.52 -13.12 -20.61
N ALA A 80 27.01 -13.22 -19.38
CA ALA A 80 28.35 -13.73 -19.08
C ALA A 80 28.46 -15.26 -19.14
N GLY A 81 27.33 -15.97 -19.07
CA GLY A 81 27.28 -17.42 -18.94
C GLY A 81 27.86 -17.94 -17.60
N ALA A 82 27.93 -17.08 -16.58
CA ALA A 82 28.55 -17.40 -15.29
C ALA A 82 27.94 -16.59 -14.12
N ILE A 83 27.77 -17.26 -12.97
CA ILE A 83 27.36 -16.61 -11.71
C ILE A 83 28.44 -15.63 -11.25
N SER A 84 28.00 -14.45 -10.79
CA SER A 84 28.88 -13.47 -10.16
C SER A 84 28.07 -12.47 -9.32
N HIS A 85 28.64 -12.07 -8.18
CA HIS A 85 28.15 -10.94 -7.39
C HIS A 85 28.64 -9.62 -8.02
N ALA A 86 27.81 -8.58 -8.01
CA ALA A 86 28.16 -7.25 -8.51
C ALA A 86 27.81 -6.16 -7.48
N ASP A 87 27.38 -4.98 -7.92
CA ASP A 87 27.00 -3.84 -7.09
C ASP A 87 25.55 -3.89 -6.57
N GLY A 88 24.94 -5.09 -6.58
CA GLY A 88 23.57 -5.33 -6.09
C GLY A 88 23.37 -4.78 -4.68
N VAL A 89 24.27 -5.13 -3.75
CA VAL A 89 24.25 -4.68 -2.35
C VAL A 89 24.14 -3.15 -2.21
N GLN A 90 24.90 -2.37 -2.99
CA GLN A 90 24.83 -0.90 -2.94
C GLN A 90 23.53 -0.36 -3.53
N ARG A 91 23.03 -0.98 -4.60
CA ARG A 91 21.76 -0.61 -5.24
C ARG A 91 20.57 -0.96 -4.36
N ASP A 92 20.60 -2.09 -3.67
CA ASP A 92 19.55 -2.54 -2.76
C ASP A 92 19.32 -1.54 -1.63
N LEU A 93 20.41 -1.02 -1.05
CA LEU A 93 20.35 -0.03 0.03
C LEU A 93 19.72 1.30 -0.42
N ALA A 94 19.69 1.58 -1.72
CA ALA A 94 19.03 2.76 -2.28
C ALA A 94 17.53 2.54 -2.52
N CYS A 95 17.04 1.29 -2.56
CA CYS A 95 15.64 1.00 -2.86
C CYS A 95 14.64 1.44 -1.78
N VAL A 96 15.08 1.56 -0.52
CA VAL A 96 14.22 2.06 0.56
C VAL A 96 15.03 2.99 1.45
N ALA A 97 14.57 4.23 1.59
CA ALA A 97 15.20 5.20 2.48
C ALA A 97 15.26 4.66 3.93
N GLY A 98 16.46 4.74 4.53
CA GLY A 98 16.70 4.18 5.87
C GLY A 98 17.01 2.69 5.90
N ALA A 99 17.25 2.05 4.74
CA ALA A 99 17.77 0.69 4.70
C ALA A 99 19.08 0.55 5.48
N THR A 100 19.21 -0.55 6.22
CA THR A 100 20.32 -0.79 7.15
C THR A 100 21.16 -2.01 6.77
N ARG A 101 20.60 -2.92 5.98
CA ARG A 101 21.27 -4.17 5.58
C ARG A 101 20.68 -4.68 4.27
N SER A 102 21.53 -5.23 3.41
CA SER A 102 21.14 -6.01 2.24
C SER A 102 21.83 -7.37 2.22
N GLY A 103 21.33 -8.27 1.39
CA GLY A 103 21.90 -9.59 1.13
C GLY A 103 21.50 -10.07 -0.25
N GLU A 104 22.31 -10.93 -0.87
CA GLU A 104 22.10 -11.41 -2.24
C GLU A 104 22.32 -12.92 -2.28
N ASN A 105 21.39 -13.65 -2.90
CA ASN A 105 21.60 -15.03 -3.34
C ASN A 105 21.57 -15.08 -4.87
N VAL A 106 22.55 -15.73 -5.47
CA VAL A 106 22.62 -15.93 -6.92
C VAL A 106 22.86 -17.40 -7.24
N GLY A 107 22.26 -17.87 -8.33
CA GLY A 107 22.37 -19.27 -8.74
C GLY A 107 22.14 -19.46 -10.23
N ASP A 108 22.52 -20.63 -10.74
CA ASP A 108 22.26 -21.05 -12.11
C ASP A 108 21.81 -22.51 -12.19
N THR A 109 21.10 -22.86 -13.27
CA THR A 109 20.73 -24.24 -13.59
C THR A 109 20.60 -24.46 -15.09
N SER A 110 20.90 -25.68 -15.52
CA SER A 110 20.64 -26.13 -16.89
C SER A 110 19.16 -26.39 -17.20
N ASN A 111 18.28 -26.35 -16.19
CA ASN A 111 16.85 -26.68 -16.34
C ASN A 111 16.00 -25.52 -16.87
N GLY A 112 16.59 -24.35 -17.15
CA GLY A 112 15.84 -23.11 -17.38
C GLY A 112 15.37 -22.52 -16.06
N ILE A 113 14.09 -22.15 -15.96
CA ILE A 113 13.49 -21.62 -14.73
C ILE A 113 13.06 -22.80 -13.84
N ASP A 114 13.66 -22.91 -12.66
CA ASP A 114 13.39 -23.99 -11.71
C ASP A 114 13.55 -23.47 -10.27
N ASP A 115 12.55 -22.73 -9.79
CA ASP A 115 12.55 -22.14 -8.45
C ASP A 115 12.69 -23.20 -7.35
N VAL A 116 12.03 -24.36 -7.51
CA VAL A 116 12.07 -25.44 -6.50
C VAL A 116 13.47 -26.00 -6.36
N GLN A 117 14.15 -26.28 -7.47
CA GLN A 117 15.52 -26.76 -7.45
C GLN A 117 16.46 -25.73 -6.83
N LEU A 118 16.40 -24.47 -7.28
CA LEU A 118 17.31 -23.43 -6.80
C LEU A 118 17.06 -23.08 -5.33
N ASN A 119 15.80 -23.00 -4.90
CA ASN A 119 15.49 -22.77 -3.50
C ASN A 119 16.00 -23.90 -2.60
N THR A 120 15.85 -25.16 -3.03
CA THR A 120 16.42 -26.32 -2.31
C THR A 120 17.94 -26.21 -2.19
N LEU A 121 18.61 -25.80 -3.27
CA LEU A 121 20.06 -25.60 -3.31
C LEU A 121 20.51 -24.42 -2.43
N PHE A 122 19.76 -23.32 -2.41
CA PHE A 122 20.00 -22.20 -1.51
C PHE A 122 19.85 -22.60 -0.05
N MET A 123 18.81 -23.36 0.30
CA MET A 123 18.61 -23.83 1.67
C MET A 123 19.65 -24.88 2.12
N ALA A 124 20.28 -25.59 1.18
CA ALA A 124 21.39 -26.50 1.45
C ALA A 124 22.74 -25.77 1.64
N SER A 125 22.87 -24.54 1.15
CA SER A 125 24.08 -23.72 1.30
C SER A 125 24.02 -22.85 2.56
N PRO A 126 24.99 -22.94 3.50
CA PRO A 126 24.96 -22.16 4.74
C PRO A 126 24.84 -20.64 4.52
N GLY A 127 25.58 -20.09 3.54
CA GLY A 127 25.56 -18.66 3.23
C GLY A 127 24.21 -18.19 2.68
N HIS A 128 23.67 -18.90 1.69
CA HIS A 128 22.39 -18.56 1.08
C HIS A 128 21.21 -18.75 2.04
N LYS A 129 21.24 -19.82 2.85
CA LYS A 129 20.27 -20.05 3.92
C LYS A 129 20.29 -18.93 4.96
N ALA A 130 21.47 -18.42 5.31
CA ALA A 130 21.60 -17.30 6.24
C ALA A 130 20.95 -16.00 5.70
N ASN A 131 20.95 -15.80 4.38
CA ASN A 131 20.21 -14.70 3.77
C ASN A 131 18.69 -14.93 3.82
N ILE A 132 18.21 -16.11 3.41
CA ILE A 132 16.78 -16.46 3.43
C ILE A 132 16.17 -16.34 4.83
N LEU A 133 16.88 -16.82 5.86
CA LEU A 133 16.47 -16.78 7.26
C LEU A 133 16.98 -15.53 8.00
N GLY A 134 17.59 -14.60 7.27
CA GLY A 134 18.17 -13.38 7.83
C GLY A 134 17.11 -12.39 8.31
N PRO A 135 17.52 -11.36 9.08
CA PRO A 135 16.64 -10.32 9.60
C PRO A 135 16.31 -9.27 8.53
N PHE A 136 15.73 -9.73 7.43
CA PHE A 136 15.22 -8.91 6.33
C PHE A 136 13.70 -8.83 6.39
N ASN A 137 13.13 -7.81 5.75
CA ASN A 137 11.68 -7.61 5.61
C ASN A 137 11.24 -7.38 4.16
N TYR A 138 12.16 -7.21 3.21
CA TYR A 138 11.86 -7.16 1.78
C TYR A 138 12.68 -8.18 0.99
N VAL A 139 12.10 -8.59 -0.14
CA VAL A 139 12.76 -9.41 -1.17
C VAL A 139 12.38 -8.93 -2.57
N GLY A 140 13.30 -9.06 -3.51
CA GLY A 140 13.04 -8.99 -4.95
C GLY A 140 13.76 -10.13 -5.66
N THR A 141 13.10 -10.80 -6.61
CA THR A 141 13.68 -11.96 -7.30
C THR A 141 13.49 -11.86 -8.79
N ALA A 142 14.45 -12.32 -9.58
CA ALA A 142 14.29 -12.39 -11.02
C ALA A 142 15.12 -13.51 -11.65
N TRP A 143 14.59 -14.04 -12.75
CA TRP A 143 15.27 -14.99 -13.62
C TRP A 143 15.63 -14.35 -14.96
N ALA A 144 16.73 -14.83 -15.54
CA ALA A 144 17.09 -14.59 -16.92
C ALA A 144 17.61 -15.89 -17.55
N LEU A 145 17.27 -16.11 -18.83
CA LEU A 145 17.77 -17.25 -19.60
C LEU A 145 18.89 -16.83 -20.55
N ASP A 146 19.93 -17.64 -20.67
CA ASP A 146 20.91 -17.47 -21.75
C ASP A 146 20.44 -18.09 -23.07
N SER A 147 21.23 -17.90 -24.13
CA SER A 147 20.93 -18.45 -25.47
C SER A 147 20.86 -19.99 -25.55
N ARG A 148 21.33 -20.71 -24.52
CA ARG A 148 21.30 -22.17 -24.41
C ARG A 148 20.09 -22.66 -23.60
N GLY A 149 19.29 -21.75 -23.04
CA GLY A 149 18.21 -22.06 -22.11
C GLY A 149 18.69 -22.36 -20.69
N TYR A 150 19.95 -22.05 -20.34
CA TYR A 150 20.39 -22.07 -18.93
C TYR A 150 19.75 -20.90 -18.19
N GLY A 151 19.19 -21.18 -17.02
CA GLY A 151 18.59 -20.16 -16.17
C GLY A 151 19.57 -19.62 -15.14
N TYR A 152 19.51 -18.32 -14.92
CA TYR A 152 20.26 -17.57 -13.92
C TYR A 152 19.27 -16.80 -13.05
N ILE A 153 19.39 -16.92 -11.73
CA ILE A 153 18.52 -16.26 -10.76
C ILE A 153 19.33 -15.33 -9.86
N ALA A 154 18.75 -14.18 -9.54
CA ALA A 154 19.18 -13.32 -8.43
C ALA A 154 18.01 -13.11 -7.46
N VAL A 155 18.34 -13.06 -6.17
CA VAL A 155 17.41 -12.86 -5.06
C VAL A 155 18.04 -11.81 -4.14
N GLU A 156 17.47 -10.62 -4.14
CA GLU A 156 17.92 -9.48 -3.33
C GLU A 156 17.08 -9.37 -2.06
N PHE A 157 17.73 -9.19 -0.92
CA PHE A 157 17.12 -9.06 0.40
C PHE A 157 17.43 -7.69 0.98
N LEU A 158 16.47 -7.08 1.65
CA LEU A 158 16.66 -5.77 2.27
C LEU A 158 16.01 -5.70 3.65
N ALA A 159 16.73 -5.09 4.59
CA ALA A 159 16.25 -4.72 5.92
C ALA A 159 16.13 -3.19 5.96
N ALA A 160 14.90 -2.70 5.97
CA ALA A 160 14.58 -1.26 5.95
C ALA A 160 13.32 -0.98 6.77
N PRO A 161 12.93 0.29 7.02
CA PRO A 161 11.64 0.59 7.64
C PRO A 161 10.50 -0.13 6.90
N ALA A 162 9.55 -0.71 7.63
CA ALA A 162 8.50 -1.58 7.09
C ALA A 162 7.35 -0.80 6.41
N VAL A 163 7.67 0.30 5.73
CA VAL A 163 6.74 1.26 5.12
C VAL A 163 6.52 1.03 3.62
N GLY A 164 7.21 0.07 3.01
CA GLY A 164 7.28 -0.15 1.57
C GLY A 164 6.03 -0.84 1.01
N ASN A 165 5.46 -0.25 -0.04
CA ASN A 165 4.31 -0.78 -0.80
C ASN A 165 3.04 -1.09 0.02
N SER A 166 2.76 -0.29 1.07
CA SER A 166 1.43 -0.28 1.66
C SER A 166 0.39 0.04 0.58
N THR A 167 -0.50 -0.92 0.29
CA THR A 167 -1.72 -0.67 -0.48
C THR A 167 -2.83 -0.11 0.38
N ALA A 168 -2.59 0.03 1.69
CA ALA A 168 -3.51 0.62 2.66
C ALA A 168 -3.51 2.14 2.53
N GLY A 169 -4.70 2.75 2.66
CA GLY A 169 -4.88 4.18 2.79
C GLY A 169 -4.15 4.76 4.00
N ALA A 170 -3.90 6.06 3.97
CA ALA A 170 -3.22 6.78 5.04
C ALA A 170 -4.23 7.52 5.92
N GLY A 171 -3.97 7.51 7.23
CA GLY A 171 -4.57 8.47 8.16
C GLY A 171 -3.73 9.73 8.16
N VAL A 172 -4.35 10.90 8.02
CA VAL A 172 -3.63 12.17 8.02
C VAL A 172 -4.33 13.14 8.95
N ALA A 173 -3.55 13.86 9.75
CA ALA A 173 -4.05 14.92 10.61
C ALA A 173 -3.07 16.08 10.64
N SER A 174 -3.57 17.25 11.03
CA SER A 174 -2.77 18.43 11.29
C SER A 174 -3.35 19.15 12.50
N TRP A 175 -2.49 19.57 13.42
CA TRP A 175 -2.88 20.38 14.57
C TRP A 175 -2.51 21.86 14.42
N GLY A 176 -1.94 22.26 13.28
CA GLY A 176 -1.44 23.61 13.08
C GLY A 176 -0.82 23.84 11.70
N SER A 177 -0.74 25.12 11.31
CA SER A 177 -0.12 25.51 10.04
C SER A 177 1.33 25.04 9.96
N GLY A 178 1.72 24.50 8.80
CA GLY A 178 3.07 23.96 8.58
C GLY A 178 3.33 22.59 9.21
N ARG A 179 2.33 21.97 9.86
CA ARG A 179 2.38 20.61 10.39
C ARG A 179 1.51 19.67 9.58
N LEU A 180 2.04 18.49 9.26
CA LEU A 180 1.25 17.34 8.80
C LEU A 180 1.75 16.09 9.54
N ASP A 181 0.83 15.23 9.96
CA ASP A 181 1.14 13.93 10.56
C ASP A 181 0.50 12.85 9.70
N VAL A 182 1.31 11.92 9.23
CA VAL A 182 0.93 10.85 8.30
C VAL A 182 1.10 9.51 9.00
N PHE A 183 0.03 8.73 8.96
CA PHE A 183 -0.09 7.42 9.56
C PHE A 183 -0.39 6.39 8.50
N ILE A 184 0.40 5.31 8.46
CA ILE A 184 0.18 4.21 7.52
C ILE A 184 0.25 2.87 8.25
N ARG A 185 -0.38 1.86 7.67
CA ARG A 185 -0.10 0.49 8.02
C ARG A 185 1.17 0.03 7.27
N GLY A 186 2.17 -0.41 8.01
CA GLY A 186 3.37 -1.03 7.42
C GLY A 186 3.10 -2.45 6.90
N ILE A 187 4.07 -3.01 6.17
CA ILE A 187 4.02 -4.42 5.72
C ILE A 187 4.06 -5.42 6.89
N ASP A 188 4.55 -4.96 8.04
CA ASP A 188 4.53 -5.67 9.31
C ASP A 188 3.18 -5.56 10.03
N ASN A 189 2.20 -4.90 9.41
CA ASN A 189 0.92 -4.51 9.99
C ASN A 189 1.03 -3.56 11.20
N ALA A 190 2.20 -2.99 11.49
CA ALA A 190 2.31 -1.97 12.53
C ALA A 190 1.78 -0.62 12.03
N LEU A 191 1.40 0.26 12.95
CA LEU A 191 1.18 1.66 12.65
C LEU A 191 2.54 2.35 12.51
N TRP A 192 2.80 2.95 11.37
CA TRP A 192 3.97 3.79 11.13
C TRP A 192 3.54 5.25 11.01
N HIS A 193 4.35 6.12 11.57
CA HIS A 193 4.10 7.55 11.63
C HIS A 193 5.31 8.33 11.11
N ARG A 194 5.05 9.39 10.37
CA ARG A 194 6.02 10.47 10.14
C ARG A 194 5.27 11.78 10.11
N PHE A 195 6.01 12.85 10.33
CA PHE A 195 5.44 14.18 10.30
C PHE A 195 6.28 15.13 9.46
N TYR A 196 5.61 16.15 8.91
CA TYR A 196 6.22 17.30 8.30
C TYR A 196 6.18 18.45 9.29
N ASP A 197 7.33 19.09 9.53
CA ASP A 197 7.43 20.29 10.34
C ASP A 197 8.59 21.16 9.85
N ALA A 198 8.39 22.49 9.89
CA ALA A 198 9.41 23.49 9.54
C ALA A 198 10.17 23.23 8.22
N GLY A 199 9.48 22.79 7.16
CA GLY A 199 10.12 22.57 5.85
C GLY A 199 10.67 21.17 5.62
N THR A 200 10.60 20.28 6.61
CA THR A 200 11.26 18.98 6.57
C THR A 200 10.35 17.86 7.06
N TRP A 201 10.56 16.66 6.52
CA TRP A 201 9.91 15.46 7.03
C TRP A 201 10.80 14.75 8.05
N SER A 202 10.18 14.26 9.13
CA SER A 202 10.82 13.31 10.02
C SER A 202 11.11 11.98 9.33
N ALA A 203 12.00 11.19 9.92
CA ALA A 203 12.05 9.76 9.61
C ALA A 203 10.73 9.09 10.01
N TRP A 204 10.45 7.94 9.39
CA TRP A 204 9.37 7.07 9.83
C TRP A 204 9.69 6.45 11.19
N GLU A 205 8.74 6.52 12.12
CA GLU A 205 8.76 5.83 13.40
C GLU A 205 7.64 4.78 13.46
N SER A 206 7.91 3.63 14.07
CA SER A 206 6.88 2.63 14.35
C SER A 206 6.19 2.94 15.67
N LEU A 207 4.87 3.00 15.66
CA LEU A 207 4.01 3.12 16.83
C LEU A 207 3.46 1.75 17.30
N GLY A 208 3.95 0.66 16.68
CA GLY A 208 3.54 -0.71 16.98
C GLY A 208 2.08 -1.00 16.63
N GLY A 209 1.50 -1.98 17.33
CA GLY A 209 0.15 -2.48 17.05
C GLY A 209 0.11 -3.50 15.90
N ILE A 210 -1.07 -4.08 15.67
CA ILE A 210 -1.34 -5.01 14.55
C ILE A 210 -2.63 -4.56 13.88
N LEU A 211 -2.51 -3.88 12.75
CA LEU A 211 -3.59 -3.26 12.01
C LEU A 211 -4.16 -4.21 10.95
N ALA A 212 -5.49 -4.34 10.93
CA ALA A 212 -6.22 -5.10 9.92
C ALA A 212 -6.90 -4.22 8.87
N ALA A 213 -6.82 -2.90 9.00
CA ALA A 213 -7.35 -1.92 8.06
C ALA A 213 -6.57 -0.59 8.16
N ASP A 214 -6.94 0.36 7.31
CA ASP A 214 -6.34 1.69 7.24
C ASP A 214 -6.57 2.47 8.55
N PRO A 215 -5.58 3.25 9.01
CA PRO A 215 -5.75 4.11 10.18
C PRO A 215 -6.57 5.35 9.86
N ALA A 216 -7.36 5.81 10.82
CA ALA A 216 -8.02 7.12 10.78
C ALA A 216 -7.40 8.04 11.83
N ALA A 217 -7.09 9.28 11.46
CA ALA A 217 -6.43 10.24 12.34
C ALA A 217 -7.18 11.56 12.38
N VAL A 218 -7.18 12.23 13.53
CA VAL A 218 -7.77 13.56 13.71
C VAL A 218 -6.97 14.35 14.75
N SER A 219 -7.09 15.68 14.69
CA SER A 219 -6.65 16.58 15.75
C SER A 219 -7.84 17.45 16.17
N TRP A 220 -7.97 17.70 17.47
CA TRP A 220 -8.97 18.64 18.02
C TRP A 220 -8.33 19.86 18.69
N SER A 221 -7.01 19.89 18.84
CA SER A 221 -6.26 21.03 19.38
C SER A 221 -4.77 20.93 19.03
N ASN A 222 -4.07 22.06 19.14
CA ASN A 222 -2.62 22.11 18.92
C ASN A 222 -1.88 21.13 19.86
N GLY A 223 -1.00 20.31 19.28
CA GLY A 223 -0.22 19.32 20.02
C GLY A 223 -1.00 18.05 20.40
N ARG A 224 -2.18 17.84 19.83
CA ARG A 224 -3.02 16.65 20.04
C ARG A 224 -3.33 15.94 18.73
N LEU A 225 -3.04 14.65 18.68
CA LEU A 225 -3.48 13.72 17.61
C LEU A 225 -4.18 12.55 18.25
N ASP A 226 -5.22 12.05 17.61
CA ASP A 226 -5.94 10.85 18.00
C ASP A 226 -6.04 9.92 16.79
N ILE A 227 -5.58 8.69 16.93
CA ILE A 227 -5.46 7.69 15.86
C ILE A 227 -6.30 6.47 16.23
N PHE A 228 -7.14 6.06 15.29
CA PHE A 228 -8.07 4.96 15.42
C PHE A 228 -7.75 3.91 14.38
N VAL A 229 -7.68 2.65 14.80
CA VAL A 229 -7.38 1.54 13.90
C VAL A 229 -8.28 0.35 14.20
N ARG A 230 -8.52 -0.47 13.17
CA ARG A 230 -9.06 -1.81 13.36
C ARG A 230 -7.90 -2.76 13.68
N GLY A 231 -7.92 -3.38 14.85
CA GLY A 231 -6.93 -4.37 15.26
C GLY A 231 -7.08 -5.70 14.51
N GLY A 232 -6.07 -6.59 14.64
CA GLY A 232 -6.14 -7.97 14.15
C GLY A 232 -7.27 -8.81 14.76
N ASP A 233 -7.76 -8.40 15.93
CA ASP A 233 -8.94 -8.92 16.64
C ASP A 233 -10.27 -8.31 16.15
N ALA A 234 -10.21 -7.47 15.11
CA ALA A 234 -11.31 -6.66 14.59
C ALA A 234 -11.88 -5.61 15.55
N ALA A 235 -11.27 -5.37 16.72
CA ALA A 235 -11.71 -4.32 17.63
C ALA A 235 -11.23 -2.94 17.19
N LEU A 236 -11.90 -1.88 17.66
CA LEU A 236 -11.40 -0.51 17.56
C LEU A 236 -10.31 -0.30 18.60
N TRP A 237 -9.13 0.09 18.14
CA TRP A 237 -8.00 0.48 18.98
C TRP A 237 -7.70 1.97 18.79
N HIS A 238 -7.35 2.64 19.88
CA HIS A 238 -7.05 4.05 19.92
C HIS A 238 -5.66 4.31 20.52
N ARG A 239 -4.96 5.30 19.96
CA ARG A 239 -3.69 5.83 20.46
C ARG A 239 -3.67 7.33 20.20
N TRP A 240 -3.12 8.11 21.12
CA TRP A 240 -3.06 9.56 20.96
C TRP A 240 -1.68 10.12 21.28
N TYR A 241 -1.41 11.31 20.76
CA TYR A 241 -0.25 12.12 21.10
C TYR A 241 -0.66 13.33 21.94
N SER A 242 0.04 13.58 23.04
CA SER A 242 -0.09 14.82 23.83
C SER A 242 1.23 15.16 24.51
N GLY A 243 2.24 15.52 23.72
CA GLY A 243 3.64 15.67 24.15
C GLY A 243 4.41 14.35 24.20
N SER A 244 3.71 13.23 24.30
CA SER A 244 4.21 11.88 24.07
C SER A 244 3.08 10.98 23.57
N TRP A 245 3.45 9.85 22.96
CA TRP A 245 2.50 8.82 22.54
C TRP A 245 1.96 8.05 23.75
N SER A 246 0.64 7.89 23.80
CA SER A 246 -0.03 7.03 24.79
C SER A 246 0.27 5.54 24.56
N ALA A 247 -0.12 4.68 25.51
CA ALA A 247 -0.30 3.27 25.20
C ALA A 247 -1.49 3.07 24.25
N TRP A 248 -1.56 1.90 23.62
CA TRP A 248 -2.75 1.47 22.88
C TRP A 248 -3.89 1.17 23.85
N GLU A 249 -5.07 1.74 23.61
CA GLU A 249 -6.29 1.44 24.34
C GLU A 249 -7.33 0.76 23.43
N SER A 250 -7.94 -0.32 23.90
CA SER A 250 -9.04 -0.96 23.18
C SER A 250 -10.35 -0.26 23.51
N LEU A 251 -11.08 0.11 22.46
CA LEU A 251 -12.45 0.62 22.55
C LEU A 251 -13.48 -0.45 22.17
N GLY A 252 -13.04 -1.72 22.06
CA GLY A 252 -13.91 -2.86 21.76
C GLY A 252 -14.64 -2.72 20.42
N GLY A 253 -15.83 -3.32 20.34
CA GLY A 253 -16.58 -3.45 19.08
C GLY A 253 -16.01 -4.53 18.16
N VAL A 254 -16.70 -4.80 17.05
CA VAL A 254 -16.24 -5.72 16.00
C VAL A 254 -16.47 -5.06 14.65
N LEU A 255 -15.39 -4.58 14.06
CA LEU A 255 -15.39 -3.76 12.86
C LEU A 255 -15.24 -4.64 11.62
N ALA A 256 -15.96 -4.28 10.56
CA ALA A 256 -15.81 -4.90 9.25
C ALA A 256 -14.77 -4.18 8.37
N ASP A 257 -14.61 -2.87 8.52
CA ASP A 257 -13.69 -2.03 7.73
C ASP A 257 -12.89 -1.06 8.62
N ALA A 258 -12.10 -0.18 7.98
CA ALA A 258 -11.45 0.96 8.62
C ALA A 258 -12.47 1.89 9.31
N PRO A 259 -12.10 2.49 10.45
CA PRO A 259 -12.92 3.52 11.10
C PRO A 259 -12.89 4.84 10.31
N ALA A 260 -13.88 5.69 10.56
CA ALA A 260 -13.81 7.12 10.26
C ALA A 260 -13.88 7.91 11.57
N VAL A 261 -13.17 9.03 11.66
CA VAL A 261 -13.17 9.89 12.84
C VAL A 261 -13.28 11.36 12.45
N THR A 262 -13.99 12.13 13.26
CA THR A 262 -13.99 13.59 13.17
C THR A 262 -14.01 14.24 14.55
N SER A 263 -13.79 15.55 14.59
CA SER A 263 -13.93 16.38 15.77
C SER A 263 -14.57 17.71 15.36
N TRP A 264 -15.54 18.17 16.15
CA TRP A 264 -16.19 19.46 15.97
C TRP A 264 -15.81 20.49 17.05
N ALA A 265 -15.07 20.07 18.08
CA ALA A 265 -14.59 20.93 19.15
C ALA A 265 -13.44 20.29 19.93
N SER A 266 -12.70 21.14 20.65
CA SER A 266 -11.70 20.69 21.61
C SER A 266 -12.30 19.74 22.65
N GLY A 267 -11.62 18.62 22.91
CA GLY A 267 -12.07 17.58 23.83
C GLY A 267 -13.19 16.69 23.30
N ARG A 268 -13.49 16.77 22.01
CA ARG A 268 -14.52 15.96 21.34
C ARG A 268 -13.94 15.13 20.21
N LEU A 269 -14.28 13.85 20.18
CA LEU A 269 -14.02 12.94 19.07
C LEU A 269 -15.29 12.15 18.78
N ASP A 270 -15.56 11.88 17.50
CA ASP A 270 -16.69 11.05 17.07
C ASP A 270 -16.17 10.03 16.07
N VAL A 271 -16.26 8.74 16.43
CA VAL A 271 -15.74 7.62 15.66
C VAL A 271 -16.89 6.79 15.11
N PHE A 272 -16.82 6.50 13.82
CA PHE A 272 -17.83 5.80 13.06
C PHE A 272 -17.25 4.54 12.45
N VAL A 273 -17.96 3.43 12.55
CA VAL A 273 -17.52 2.15 12.02
C VAL A 273 -18.67 1.39 11.37
N ARG A 274 -18.36 0.56 10.36
CA ARG A 274 -19.28 -0.48 9.92
C ARG A 274 -19.10 -1.71 10.81
N GLY A 275 -20.18 -2.12 11.49
CA GLY A 275 -20.22 -3.38 12.24
C GLY A 275 -20.34 -4.60 11.33
N THR A 276 -20.14 -5.80 11.87
CA THR A 276 -20.35 -7.06 11.13
C THR A 276 -21.81 -7.31 10.75
N ASP A 277 -22.75 -6.59 11.37
CA ASP A 277 -24.17 -6.53 11.03
C ASP A 277 -24.48 -5.53 9.90
N ASN A 278 -23.44 -4.97 9.27
CA ASN A 278 -23.51 -3.94 8.23
C ASN A 278 -24.18 -2.63 8.69
N ARG A 279 -24.33 -2.39 9.99
CA ARG A 279 -24.86 -1.11 10.50
C ARG A 279 -23.73 -0.12 10.74
N LEU A 280 -24.08 1.16 10.70
CA LEU A 280 -23.22 2.22 11.21
C LEU A 280 -23.28 2.21 12.74
N TRP A 281 -22.12 2.06 13.36
CA TRP A 281 -21.93 2.18 14.80
C TRP A 281 -21.12 3.43 15.10
N HIS A 282 -21.47 4.11 16.17
CA HIS A 282 -20.89 5.37 16.60
C HIS A 282 -20.42 5.27 18.06
N ARG A 283 -19.25 5.83 18.35
CA ARG A 283 -18.71 6.02 19.69
C ARG A 283 -18.00 7.36 19.77
N TRP A 284 -18.21 8.10 20.85
CA TRP A 284 -17.64 9.43 20.99
C TRP A 284 -16.93 9.64 22.32
N TYR A 285 -16.00 10.58 22.31
CA TYR A 285 -15.29 11.07 23.48
C TYR A 285 -15.78 12.46 23.84
N ASN A 286 -16.13 12.70 25.11
CA ASN A 286 -16.42 14.04 25.64
C ASN A 286 -16.01 14.10 27.11
N GLY A 287 -14.71 14.28 27.37
CA GLY A 287 -14.12 14.10 28.70
C GLY A 287 -14.04 12.64 29.17
N GLY A 288 -14.46 11.70 28.32
CA GLY A 288 -14.51 10.27 28.54
C GLY A 288 -15.23 9.58 27.38
N TRP A 289 -14.96 8.28 27.18
CA TRP A 289 -15.59 7.48 26.14
C TRP A 289 -17.01 7.07 26.52
N PHE A 290 -17.98 7.45 25.70
CA PHE A 290 -19.35 6.99 25.84
C PHE A 290 -19.51 5.57 25.26
N PRO A 291 -20.61 4.85 25.58
CA PRO A 291 -20.90 3.54 24.99
C PRO A 291 -21.10 3.60 23.48
N TRP A 292 -20.98 2.45 22.82
CA TRP A 292 -21.36 2.29 21.42
C TRP A 292 -22.87 2.49 21.23
N GLU A 293 -23.24 3.23 20.19
CA GLU A 293 -24.63 3.34 19.71
C GLU A 293 -24.74 2.94 18.24
N SER A 294 -25.86 2.30 17.87
CA SER A 294 -26.14 2.01 16.46
C SER A 294 -26.91 3.18 15.85
N LEU A 295 -26.43 3.66 14.71
CA LEU A 295 -27.10 4.66 13.87
C LEU A 295 -27.88 4.01 12.71
N GLY A 296 -28.01 2.68 12.74
CA GLY A 296 -28.72 1.90 11.73
C GLY A 296 -28.02 1.90 10.36
N GLY A 297 -28.81 1.86 9.29
CA GLY A 297 -28.29 1.76 7.92
C GLY A 297 -27.93 0.33 7.50
N SER A 298 -27.54 0.17 6.24
CA SER A 298 -27.06 -1.08 5.64
C SER A 298 -25.87 -0.77 4.74
N LEU A 299 -24.67 -0.74 5.33
CA LEU A 299 -23.46 -0.29 4.68
C LEU A 299 -22.78 -1.44 3.93
N THR A 300 -22.17 -1.13 2.79
CA THR A 300 -21.39 -2.08 1.98
C THR A 300 -19.88 -1.81 2.01
N ALA A 301 -19.45 -0.70 2.63
CA ALA A 301 -18.07 -0.31 2.81
C ALA A 301 -17.91 0.57 4.07
N GLY A 302 -16.67 0.96 4.40
CA GLY A 302 -16.38 1.85 5.51
C GLY A 302 -17.07 3.22 5.35
N PRO A 303 -17.45 3.88 6.46
CA PRO A 303 -18.03 5.22 6.42
C PRO A 303 -16.95 6.29 6.21
N ALA A 304 -17.37 7.52 5.91
CA ALA A 304 -16.53 8.72 5.99
C ALA A 304 -17.27 9.78 6.80
N ALA A 305 -16.54 10.55 7.61
CA ALA A 305 -17.14 11.53 8.52
C ALA A 305 -16.35 12.84 8.51
N VAL A 306 -17.07 13.96 8.62
CA VAL A 306 -16.48 15.30 8.71
C VAL A 306 -17.34 16.19 9.59
N SER A 307 -16.73 17.23 10.15
CA SER A 307 -17.42 18.35 10.76
C SER A 307 -16.98 19.63 10.07
N TRP A 308 -17.93 20.51 9.78
CA TRP A 308 -17.64 21.88 9.30
C TRP A 308 -17.71 22.92 10.42
N GLY A 309 -17.97 22.51 11.66
CA GLY A 309 -18.14 23.42 12.78
C GLY A 309 -18.87 22.83 13.99
N PRO A 310 -18.91 23.58 15.11
CA PRO A 310 -19.43 23.09 16.38
C PRO A 310 -20.86 22.55 16.29
N GLY A 311 -21.10 21.40 16.91
CA GLY A 311 -22.42 20.77 16.94
C GLY A 311 -22.90 20.18 15.62
N ARG A 312 -22.03 20.12 14.58
CA ARG A 312 -22.30 19.45 13.32
C ARG A 312 -21.33 18.30 13.07
N ILE A 313 -21.87 17.17 12.66
CA ILE A 313 -21.14 16.05 12.04
C ILE A 313 -21.95 15.58 10.83
N ASP A 314 -21.27 15.24 9.74
CA ASP A 314 -21.87 14.64 8.55
C ASP A 314 -21.15 13.32 8.26
N VAL A 315 -21.94 12.26 8.08
CA VAL A 315 -21.47 10.89 7.83
C VAL A 315 -22.00 10.40 6.50
N PHE A 316 -21.09 9.87 5.69
CA PHE A 316 -21.36 9.32 4.37
C PHE A 316 -21.02 7.85 4.34
N ALA A 317 -21.85 7.05 3.68
CA ALA A 317 -21.57 5.64 3.52
C ALA A 317 -22.16 5.05 2.23
N ALA A 318 -21.50 4.04 1.69
CA ALA A 318 -22.02 3.24 0.59
C ALA A 318 -23.12 2.29 1.11
N GLY A 319 -24.28 2.30 0.47
CA GLY A 319 -25.39 1.38 0.75
C GLY A 319 -25.59 0.32 -0.33
N PRO A 320 -26.69 -0.48 -0.25
CA PRO A 320 -26.96 -1.53 -1.22
C PRO A 320 -27.09 -0.95 -2.63
N GLY A 321 -26.54 -1.65 -3.62
CA GLY A 321 -26.49 -1.18 -5.01
C GLY A 321 -25.50 -0.03 -5.25
N GLY A 322 -24.67 0.33 -4.26
CA GLY A 322 -23.64 1.35 -4.39
C GLY A 322 -24.15 2.79 -4.27
N ALA A 323 -25.36 3.02 -3.78
CA ALA A 323 -25.84 4.40 -3.55
C ALA A 323 -25.07 5.06 -2.39
N LEU A 324 -24.78 6.36 -2.52
CA LEU A 324 -24.22 7.16 -1.43
C LEU A 324 -25.35 7.54 -0.49
N TRP A 325 -25.19 7.23 0.79
CA TRP A 325 -26.12 7.63 1.84
C TRP A 325 -25.45 8.65 2.76
N HIS A 326 -26.25 9.60 3.23
CA HIS A 326 -25.83 10.66 4.11
C HIS A 326 -26.70 10.69 5.37
N ARG A 327 -26.08 10.97 6.52
CA ARG A 327 -26.72 11.21 7.81
C ARG A 327 -25.90 12.26 8.55
N TRP A 328 -26.56 13.18 9.24
CA TRP A 328 -25.88 14.24 9.99
C TRP A 328 -26.39 14.37 11.41
N TYR A 329 -25.55 14.93 12.26
CA TYR A 329 -25.89 15.34 13.62
C TYR A 329 -26.04 16.86 13.68
N ALA A 330 -27.17 17.34 14.19
CA ALA A 330 -27.38 18.75 14.55
C ALA A 330 -28.28 18.80 15.80
N ASN A 331 -27.67 18.68 16.98
CA ASN A 331 -28.31 18.37 18.27
C ASN A 331 -28.97 16.98 18.37
N THR A 332 -29.47 16.47 17.25
CA THR A 332 -29.99 15.11 17.10
C THR A 332 -29.52 14.54 15.77
N TRP A 333 -29.47 13.21 15.67
CA TRP A 333 -29.19 12.53 14.42
C TRP A 333 -30.38 12.61 13.46
N SER A 334 -30.12 12.96 12.21
CA SER A 334 -31.10 12.92 11.13
C SER A 334 -31.52 11.50 10.77
N GLY A 335 -32.52 11.37 9.88
CA GLY A 335 -32.71 10.15 9.09
C GLY A 335 -31.59 9.96 8.08
N TRP A 336 -31.53 8.78 7.48
CA TRP A 336 -30.67 8.51 6.32
C TRP A 336 -31.31 9.09 5.05
N GLU A 337 -30.55 9.88 4.30
CA GLU A 337 -30.94 10.35 2.97
C GLU A 337 -30.05 9.74 1.89
N SER A 338 -30.64 9.39 0.75
CA SER A 338 -29.88 8.88 -0.40
C SER A 338 -29.47 10.04 -1.29
N LEU A 339 -28.17 10.07 -1.62
CA LEU A 339 -27.56 10.95 -2.59
C LEU A 339 -27.35 10.22 -3.94
N GLY A 340 -27.92 9.03 -4.11
CA GLY A 340 -27.84 8.25 -5.34
C GLY A 340 -26.39 7.89 -5.73
N GLY A 341 -26.14 7.72 -7.02
CA GLY A 341 -24.85 7.26 -7.53
C GLY A 341 -24.67 5.74 -7.43
N VAL A 342 -23.57 5.24 -7.98
CA VAL A 342 -23.14 3.84 -7.90
C VAL A 342 -21.64 3.84 -7.65
N LEU A 343 -21.24 3.78 -6.37
CA LEU A 343 -19.85 3.83 -5.93
C LEU A 343 -19.30 2.46 -5.53
N LEU A 344 -17.99 2.35 -5.70
CA LEU A 344 -17.15 1.24 -5.29
C LEU A 344 -16.33 1.67 -4.07
N GLY A 345 -16.57 1.00 -2.94
CA GLY A 345 -15.77 1.20 -1.73
C GLY A 345 -16.19 2.40 -0.89
N GLN A 346 -15.24 2.91 -0.11
CA GLN A 346 -15.43 3.96 0.89
C GLN A 346 -15.44 5.35 0.23
N PRO A 347 -16.38 6.25 0.58
CA PRO A 347 -16.33 7.64 0.14
C PRO A 347 -15.19 8.40 0.85
N ALA A 348 -14.73 9.51 0.26
CA ALA A 348 -13.93 10.51 0.97
C ALA A 348 -14.76 11.79 1.13
N VAL A 349 -14.56 12.51 2.24
CA VAL A 349 -15.25 13.78 2.47
C VAL A 349 -14.31 14.82 3.08
N SER A 350 -14.46 16.06 2.66
CA SER A 350 -13.78 17.21 3.26
C SER A 350 -14.72 18.40 3.41
N SER A 351 -14.32 19.36 4.23
CA SER A 351 -14.99 20.65 4.40
C SER A 351 -13.94 21.75 4.46
N TRP A 352 -14.16 22.84 3.71
CA TRP A 352 -13.29 24.02 3.73
C TRP A 352 -13.97 25.26 4.32
N ALA A 353 -15.26 25.18 4.62
CA ALA A 353 -16.02 26.24 5.30
C ALA A 353 -17.29 25.69 5.96
N SER A 354 -17.80 26.42 6.94
CA SER A 354 -19.13 26.16 7.50
C SER A 354 -20.19 26.15 6.40
N GLY A 355 -21.05 25.13 6.40
CA GLY A 355 -22.09 24.97 5.39
C GLY A 355 -21.60 24.36 4.07
N ARG A 356 -20.34 23.93 3.99
CA ARG A 356 -19.74 23.28 2.82
C ARG A 356 -19.27 21.86 3.08
N LEU A 357 -19.72 20.91 2.28
CA LEU A 357 -19.19 19.54 2.23
C LEU A 357 -18.80 19.20 0.80
N ASP A 358 -17.72 18.45 0.63
CA ASP A 358 -17.27 17.94 -0.65
C ASP A 358 -16.99 16.44 -0.50
N VAL A 359 -17.79 15.62 -1.19
CA VAL A 359 -17.73 14.16 -1.15
C VAL A 359 -17.20 13.63 -2.47
N PHE A 360 -16.24 12.73 -2.40
CA PHE A 360 -15.57 12.11 -3.53
C PHE A 360 -15.76 10.60 -3.47
N VAL A 361 -16.09 10.00 -4.60
CA VAL A 361 -16.31 8.55 -4.68
C VAL A 361 -15.68 7.99 -5.94
N ARG A 362 -15.22 6.74 -5.85
CA ARG A 362 -14.91 5.95 -7.03
C ARG A 362 -16.21 5.38 -7.58
N GLY A 363 -16.57 5.72 -8.81
CA GLY A 363 -17.76 5.17 -9.48
C GLY A 363 -17.58 3.72 -9.93
N ALA A 364 -18.67 3.06 -10.31
CA ALA A 364 -18.65 1.71 -10.90
C ALA A 364 -17.88 1.64 -12.24
N ASP A 365 -17.78 2.78 -12.93
CA ASP A 365 -16.95 3.03 -14.10
C ASP A 365 -15.45 3.23 -13.77
N SER A 366 -15.08 3.11 -12.50
CA SER A 366 -13.72 3.30 -12.00
C SER A 366 -13.15 4.70 -12.21
N VAL A 367 -14.00 5.72 -12.27
CA VAL A 367 -13.57 7.13 -12.31
C VAL A 367 -13.92 7.85 -11.02
N LEU A 368 -13.31 9.02 -10.80
CA LEU A 368 -13.63 9.87 -9.67
C LEU A 368 -14.88 10.71 -9.95
N TRP A 369 -15.83 10.63 -9.04
CA TRP A 369 -17.04 11.45 -9.02
C TRP A 369 -17.04 12.33 -7.77
N HIS A 370 -17.58 13.54 -7.91
CA HIS A 370 -17.67 14.53 -6.86
C HIS A 370 -19.10 15.02 -6.69
N ARG A 371 -19.48 15.30 -5.45
CA ARG A 371 -20.74 15.95 -5.11
C ARG A 371 -20.50 16.85 -3.91
N TRP A 372 -21.14 18.01 -3.87
CA TRP A 372 -20.96 18.95 -2.78
C TRP A 372 -22.29 19.44 -2.22
N TYR A 373 -22.24 19.89 -0.97
CA TYR A 373 -23.32 20.59 -0.30
C TYR A 373 -22.95 22.07 -0.15
N ASP A 374 -23.83 22.96 -0.61
CA ASP A 374 -23.79 24.39 -0.31
C ASP A 374 -25.24 24.89 -0.27
N ASN A 375 -25.83 24.87 0.94
CA ASN A 375 -27.26 25.11 1.16
C ASN A 375 -28.19 24.19 0.35
N GLY A 376 -27.67 23.05 -0.11
CA GLY A 376 -28.32 22.10 -0.99
C GLY A 376 -27.28 21.22 -1.68
N TRP A 377 -27.68 20.00 -2.02
CA TRP A 377 -26.80 19.06 -2.72
C TRP A 377 -26.74 19.37 -4.21
N SER A 378 -25.52 19.48 -4.75
CA SER A 378 -25.28 19.56 -6.19
C SER A 378 -25.71 18.28 -6.92
N THR A 379 -25.63 18.27 -8.25
CA THR A 379 -25.58 17.01 -9.01
C THR A 379 -24.21 16.38 -8.90
N TRP A 380 -24.09 15.11 -9.32
CA TRP A 380 -22.79 14.46 -9.48
C TRP A 380 -21.98 15.14 -10.58
N ASP A 381 -20.73 15.46 -10.27
CA ASP A 381 -19.74 16.04 -11.15
C ASP A 381 -18.67 14.99 -11.48
N TRP A 382 -18.31 14.90 -12.76
CA TRP A 382 -17.33 13.95 -13.26
C TRP A 382 -15.94 14.59 -13.19
N LEU A 383 -15.03 14.00 -12.42
CA LEU A 383 -13.65 14.47 -12.32
C LEU A 383 -12.66 13.60 -13.12
N GLY A 384 -13.13 12.49 -13.69
CA GLY A 384 -12.31 11.58 -14.49
C GLY A 384 -11.28 10.81 -13.67
N GLY A 385 -10.17 10.44 -14.34
CA GLY A 385 -9.13 9.58 -13.77
C GLY A 385 -9.52 8.09 -13.81
N ALA A 386 -8.52 7.21 -13.90
CA ALA A 386 -8.71 5.76 -13.81
C ALA A 386 -8.33 5.30 -12.40
N VAL A 387 -9.28 5.30 -11.48
CA VAL A 387 -9.07 5.11 -10.04
C VAL A 387 -9.24 3.64 -9.65
N SER A 388 -8.26 3.09 -8.92
CA SER A 388 -8.21 1.68 -8.48
C SER A 388 -8.56 1.45 -7.01
N ALA A 389 -8.64 2.52 -6.20
CA ALA A 389 -8.90 2.48 -4.75
C ALA A 389 -9.81 3.64 -4.30
N SER A 390 -10.28 3.61 -3.05
CA SER A 390 -11.02 4.75 -2.48
C SER A 390 -10.16 6.02 -2.53
N PRO A 391 -10.72 7.20 -2.88
CA PRO A 391 -9.97 8.45 -2.87
C PRO A 391 -9.67 8.92 -1.44
N GLY A 392 -8.74 9.87 -1.30
CA GLY A 392 -8.56 10.69 -0.11
C GLY A 392 -8.77 12.16 -0.46
N ALA A 393 -9.39 12.94 0.44
CA ALA A 393 -9.66 14.35 0.22
C ALA A 393 -9.33 15.18 1.45
N ALA A 394 -8.71 16.34 1.25
CA ALA A 394 -8.35 17.27 2.31
C ALA A 394 -8.58 18.72 1.89
N SER A 395 -8.69 19.60 2.88
CA SER A 395 -8.72 21.04 2.74
C SER A 395 -7.75 21.64 3.74
N TRP A 396 -7.00 22.65 3.32
CA TRP A 396 -6.06 23.39 4.17
C TRP A 396 -6.36 24.89 4.23
N SER A 397 -7.29 25.38 3.39
CA SER A 397 -7.78 26.76 3.43
C SER A 397 -9.16 26.88 2.78
N PRO A 398 -9.92 27.94 3.10
CA PRO A 398 -11.20 28.19 2.45
C PRO A 398 -11.08 28.21 0.91
N GLY A 399 -11.96 27.47 0.26
CA GLY A 399 -12.02 27.36 -1.20
C GLY A 399 -10.95 26.46 -1.82
N ARG A 400 -10.18 25.70 -1.01
CA ARG A 400 -9.17 24.75 -1.48
C ARG A 400 -9.50 23.33 -1.07
N LEU A 401 -9.44 22.44 -2.06
CA LEU A 401 -9.52 20.99 -1.87
C LEU A 401 -8.38 20.35 -2.61
N ASP A 402 -7.83 19.30 -2.02
CA ASP A 402 -6.82 18.44 -2.62
C ASP A 402 -7.33 17.01 -2.55
N VAL A 403 -7.38 16.33 -3.69
CA VAL A 403 -7.90 14.97 -3.83
C VAL A 403 -6.83 14.08 -4.42
N PHE A 404 -6.65 12.92 -3.79
CA PHE A 404 -5.64 11.95 -4.16
C PHE A 404 -6.31 10.61 -4.44
N ALA A 405 -5.89 9.92 -5.49
CA ALA A 405 -6.42 8.62 -5.83
C ALA A 405 -5.34 7.75 -6.48
N ARG A 406 -5.34 6.46 -6.16
CA ARG A 406 -4.43 5.50 -6.81
C ARG A 406 -5.00 5.09 -8.16
N SER A 407 -4.14 4.96 -9.16
CA SER A 407 -4.51 4.44 -10.47
C SER A 407 -4.30 2.91 -10.57
N TYR A 408 -4.70 2.31 -11.69
CA TYR A 408 -4.55 0.86 -11.90
C TYR A 408 -3.10 0.40 -12.10
N ASP A 409 -2.21 1.27 -12.60
CA ASP A 409 -0.78 0.99 -12.69
C ASP A 409 -0.06 1.20 -11.34
N GLY A 410 -0.81 1.65 -10.33
CA GLY A 410 -0.32 1.84 -8.98
C GLY A 410 0.23 3.24 -8.70
N THR A 411 0.27 4.14 -9.69
CA THR A 411 0.67 5.55 -9.51
C THR A 411 -0.33 6.32 -8.66
N LEU A 412 0.17 7.35 -7.97
CA LEU A 412 -0.68 8.28 -7.23
C LEU A 412 -1.08 9.43 -8.15
N GLY A 413 -2.38 9.58 -8.37
CA GLY A 413 -2.97 10.75 -9.01
C GLY A 413 -3.37 11.80 -7.97
N HIS A 414 -3.20 13.06 -8.32
CA HIS A 414 -3.62 14.23 -7.55
C HIS A 414 -4.35 15.22 -8.45
N LEU A 415 -5.38 15.87 -7.91
CA LEU A 415 -6.01 17.04 -8.46
C LEU A 415 -6.46 17.95 -7.32
N TRP A 416 -6.63 19.24 -7.61
CA TRP A 416 -7.07 20.22 -6.62
C TRP A 416 -8.13 21.16 -7.16
N TYR A 417 -8.93 21.70 -6.24
CA TYR A 417 -9.88 22.77 -6.51
C TYR A 417 -9.33 24.10 -6.01
N ALA A 418 -9.39 25.11 -6.86
CA ALA A 418 -9.05 26.51 -6.57
C ALA A 418 -9.92 27.42 -7.42
N SER A 419 -11.20 27.56 -7.05
CA SER A 419 -12.26 28.14 -7.90
C SER A 419 -12.61 27.32 -9.15
N THR A 420 -11.68 26.52 -9.65
CA THR A 420 -11.85 25.52 -10.71
C THR A 420 -11.01 24.29 -10.39
N TRP A 421 -11.38 23.14 -10.97
CA TRP A 421 -10.59 21.92 -10.87
C TRP A 421 -9.35 22.00 -11.76
N SER A 422 -8.21 21.54 -11.23
CA SER A 422 -7.01 21.29 -12.01
C SER A 422 -7.16 20.07 -12.93
N ALA A 423 -6.20 19.90 -13.84
CA ALA A 423 -5.99 18.59 -14.47
C ALA A 423 -5.41 17.59 -13.45
N TRP A 424 -5.50 16.30 -13.78
CA TRP A 424 -4.82 15.25 -13.02
C TRP A 424 -3.31 15.35 -13.19
N GLU A 425 -2.59 15.29 -12.07
CA GLU A 425 -1.16 15.06 -12.00
C GLU A 425 -0.90 13.65 -11.50
N PHE A 426 -0.14 12.85 -12.26
CA PHE A 426 0.25 11.50 -11.85
C PHE A 426 1.73 11.48 -11.48
N TRP A 427 2.02 11.05 -10.27
CA TRP A 427 3.39 10.96 -9.79
C TRP A 427 3.87 9.51 -9.94
N GLN A 428 4.95 9.33 -10.71
CA GLN A 428 5.68 8.06 -10.71
C GLN A 428 6.41 7.94 -9.38
N THR A 429 6.12 6.89 -8.63
CA THR A 429 6.97 6.52 -7.49
C THR A 429 8.36 6.17 -8.05
N PRO A 430 9.44 6.78 -7.55
CA PRO A 430 10.80 6.41 -7.93
C PRO A 430 11.09 4.91 -7.77
#